data_AF-A0A9D0ZVK3-F1
#
_entry.id   AF-A0A9D0ZVK3-F1
#
_cell.length_a   1.000
_cell.length_b   1.000
_cell.length_c   1.000
_cell.angle_alpha   90.00
_cell.angle_beta   90.00
_cell.angle_gamma   90.00
#
_symmetry.space_group_name_H-M   'P 1'
#
loop_
_entity.id
_entity.type
_entity.pdbx_description
1 polymer ?
#
loop_
_entity_poly.entity_id
_entity_poly.type
_entity_poly.pdbx_seq_one_letter_code
_entity_poly.pdbx_strand_id
1 'polypeptide(L)'
;MTIKEMEELSGIPRANIRFYEKEGLIAPQRNANGYRNYSEEDLNTLKRIRLLRMVHISLEDIKALNRKECELTDLLLKHLKTLDSERQNLEESRRICEQLLGSRAAYDGFDAQDYFEEMNTSSLEKTAEMKEDSLPKVTAPWVRYLARMIDETIYSILWYLLLSLGFHVNIMGIAGVWALMLGAGSLLFAEPAMLSLFGTTPGKFLFGLRVSAENGARLTWNEAFRRTWTVWRRGMGFYIPVYRLIRLYRSYKDCKSGKYLEWEEETVLWLENGHMQRKTAAALALLAGLNVLILVIWQAGALPRNQGEISVQQFAENFNDMQSFYQIDRQLNLPEFSPAVGMEDSRMILNEQGKWEKLPSTSYIIGTSVKYQELPQLSFTEADGTVAGVSFSAAYENENVEISSYGDLMALTALSYICAQEDYSLLRDPPSLVYARIKRRADGFQDFEISAGGVTVKASFEYSGYELRQAQYGRGGVLVPVYGEEASFWVDYEVCRE
;
A
#
# COMPACT_ATOMS: atom_id res chain seq x y z
N MET A 1 1.08 53.44 17.29
CA MET A 1 0.28 53.74 16.08
C MET A 1 -0.69 52.60 15.80
N THR A 2 -1.87 52.90 15.27
CA THR A 2 -2.87 51.90 14.85
C THR A 2 -2.53 51.33 13.47
N ILE A 3 -3.06 50.16 13.11
CA ILE A 3 -2.84 49.57 11.77
C ILE A 3 -3.36 50.47 10.63
N LYS A 4 -4.36 51.33 10.90
CA LYS A 4 -4.88 52.30 9.94
C LYS A 4 -3.87 53.43 9.70
N GLU A 5 -3.31 53.99 10.77
CA GLU A 5 -2.24 55.00 10.68
C GLU A 5 -0.99 54.45 9.98
N MET A 6 -0.65 53.17 10.23
CA MET A 6 0.47 52.51 9.55
C MET A 6 0.23 52.37 8.06
N GLU A 7 -0.98 52.01 7.62
CA GLU A 7 -1.34 51.96 6.20
C GLU A 7 -1.23 53.33 5.54
N GLU A 8 -1.77 54.37 6.17
CA GLU A 8 -1.73 55.75 5.66
C GLU A 8 -0.28 56.27 5.55
N LEU A 9 0.58 55.98 6.52
CA LEU A 9 1.95 56.51 6.58
C LEU A 9 3.00 55.66 5.86
N SER A 10 2.77 54.35 5.69
CA SER A 10 3.66 53.46 4.93
C SER A 10 3.21 53.27 3.48
N GLY A 11 1.94 53.53 3.17
CA GLY A 11 1.32 53.24 1.88
C GLY A 11 1.22 51.75 1.57
N ILE A 12 1.26 50.88 2.60
CA ILE A 12 1.13 49.43 2.49
C ILE A 12 -0.26 49.00 2.96
N PRO A 13 -1.03 48.22 2.17
CA PRO A 13 -2.35 47.75 2.60
C PRO A 13 -2.30 46.98 3.92
N ARG A 14 -3.32 47.12 4.78
CA ARG A 14 -3.37 46.43 6.11
C ARG A 14 -3.15 44.93 6.04
N ALA A 15 -3.62 44.27 4.98
CA ALA A 15 -3.42 42.83 4.78
C ALA A 15 -1.93 42.47 4.68
N ASN A 16 -1.14 43.29 3.99
CA ASN A 16 0.30 43.08 3.82
C ASN A 16 1.06 43.41 5.10
N ILE A 17 0.62 44.41 5.88
CA ILE A 17 1.18 44.69 7.20
C ILE A 17 0.99 43.49 8.14
N ARG A 18 -0.21 42.89 8.17
CA ARG A 18 -0.47 41.65 8.94
C ARG A 18 0.35 40.47 8.46
N PHE A 19 0.57 40.39 7.15
CA PHE A 19 1.43 39.36 6.57
C PHE A 19 2.87 39.54 7.02
N TYR A 20 3.45 40.74 6.97
CA TYR A 20 4.81 40.99 7.45
C TYR A 20 4.97 40.77 8.96
N GLU A 21 3.95 41.05 9.76
CA GLU A 21 3.89 40.67 11.18
C GLU A 21 3.96 39.13 11.35
N LYS A 22 3.15 38.39 10.60
CA LYS A 22 3.14 36.92 10.64
C LYS A 22 4.48 36.30 10.20
N GLU A 23 5.11 36.92 9.21
CA GLU A 23 6.41 36.49 8.68
C GLU A 23 7.60 36.94 9.55
N GLY A 24 7.34 37.59 10.70
CA GLY A 24 8.35 37.97 11.70
C GLY A 24 9.20 39.18 11.31
N LEU A 25 8.76 39.99 10.35
CA LEU A 25 9.49 41.18 9.89
C LEU A 25 9.22 42.43 10.73
N ILE A 26 8.06 42.48 11.41
CA ILE A 26 7.71 43.51 12.38
C ILE A 26 7.03 42.84 13.59
N ALA A 27 7.17 43.45 14.77
CA ALA A 27 6.69 42.85 16.02
C ALA A 27 6.03 43.92 16.91
N PRO A 28 4.81 44.37 16.59
CA PRO A 28 4.14 45.41 17.36
C PRO A 28 3.80 44.93 18.76
N GLN A 29 3.95 45.81 19.74
CA GLN A 29 3.50 45.56 21.11
C GLN A 29 1.96 45.55 21.18
N ARG A 30 1.40 44.94 22.22
CA ARG A 30 -0.04 45.00 22.51
C ARG A 30 -0.29 45.89 23.71
N ASN A 31 -1.23 46.82 23.57
CA ASN A 31 -1.68 47.65 24.69
C ASN A 31 -2.51 46.81 25.67
N ALA A 32 -2.75 47.34 26.88
CA ALA A 32 -3.57 46.69 27.92
C ALA A 32 -4.98 46.27 27.44
N ASN A 33 -5.51 46.96 26.42
CA ASN A 33 -6.81 46.67 25.81
C ASN A 33 -6.76 45.63 24.68
N GLY A 34 -5.62 44.92 24.49
CA GLY A 34 -5.44 43.85 23.51
C GLY A 34 -5.19 44.30 22.06
N TYR A 35 -5.28 45.60 21.76
CA TYR A 35 -5.00 46.16 20.44
C TYR A 35 -3.50 46.27 20.14
N ARG A 36 -3.14 46.08 18.86
CA ARG A 36 -1.77 46.26 18.34
C ARG A 36 -1.39 47.73 18.38
N ASN A 37 -0.20 48.00 18.88
CA ASN A 37 0.42 49.30 18.91
C ASN A 37 1.77 49.22 18.19
N TYR A 38 1.79 49.69 16.94
CA TYR A 38 3.00 49.73 16.12
C TYR A 38 3.89 50.90 16.55
N SER A 39 5.19 50.65 16.62
CA SER A 39 6.21 51.64 16.91
C SER A 39 6.59 52.43 15.65
N GLU A 40 7.32 53.53 15.84
CA GLU A 40 7.92 54.28 14.72
C GLU A 40 9.01 53.44 14.02
N GLU A 41 9.67 52.54 14.74
CA GLU A 41 10.63 51.59 14.18
C GLU A 41 9.94 50.59 13.22
N ASP A 42 8.78 50.06 13.61
CA ASP A 42 7.96 49.20 12.72
C ASP A 42 7.59 49.93 11.42
N LEU A 43 7.29 51.24 11.50
CA LEU A 43 6.97 52.05 10.34
C LEU A 43 8.17 52.21 9.41
N ASN A 44 9.35 52.46 9.97
CA ASN A 44 10.59 52.56 9.20
C ASN A 44 10.97 51.23 8.55
N THR A 45 10.78 50.11 9.25
CA THR A 45 10.97 48.76 8.70
C THR A 45 10.02 48.50 7.54
N LEU A 46 8.74 48.84 7.66
CA LEU A 46 7.78 48.73 6.57
C LEU A 46 8.16 49.58 5.35
N LYS A 47 8.63 50.82 5.56
CA LYS A 47 9.13 51.67 4.46
C LYS A 47 10.35 51.06 3.76
N ARG A 48 11.29 50.46 4.50
CA ARG A 48 12.44 49.73 3.94
C ARG A 48 12.00 48.52 3.12
N ILE A 49 11.10 47.69 3.67
CA ILE A 49 10.52 46.53 2.96
C ILE A 49 9.88 47.00 1.66
N ARG A 50 9.06 48.05 1.70
CA ARG A 50 8.40 48.60 0.51
C ARG A 50 9.42 49.03 -0.55
N LEU A 51 10.45 49.77 -0.17
CA LEU A 51 11.50 50.22 -1.10
C LEU A 51 12.21 49.03 -1.76
N LEU A 52 12.66 48.04 -0.98
CA LEU A 52 13.36 46.86 -1.49
C LEU A 52 12.46 46.03 -2.40
N ARG A 53 11.16 45.90 -2.07
CA ARG A 53 10.18 45.24 -2.92
C ARG A 53 9.91 45.99 -4.22
N MET A 54 9.97 47.33 -4.23
CA MET A 54 9.82 48.13 -5.45
C MET A 54 10.97 47.96 -6.43
N VAL A 55 12.17 47.66 -5.94
CA VAL A 55 13.34 47.32 -6.79
C VAL A 55 13.48 45.80 -7.01
N HIS A 56 12.37 45.07 -6.86
CA HIS A 56 12.24 43.63 -7.15
C HIS A 56 13.07 42.67 -6.26
N ILE A 57 13.55 43.12 -5.10
CA ILE A 57 14.23 42.21 -4.15
C ILE A 57 13.21 41.25 -3.54
N SER A 58 13.59 39.97 -3.42
CA SER A 58 12.70 38.91 -2.93
C SER A 58 12.39 39.10 -1.43
N LEU A 59 11.26 38.53 -0.97
CA LEU A 59 10.92 38.58 0.45
C LEU A 59 11.87 37.72 1.30
N GLU A 60 12.42 36.66 0.71
CA GLU A 60 13.40 35.77 1.37
C GLU A 60 14.70 36.51 1.65
N ASP A 61 15.18 37.28 0.67
CA ASP A 61 16.36 38.14 0.82
C ASP A 61 16.15 39.23 1.88
N ILE A 62 14.97 39.85 1.90
CA ILE A 62 14.60 40.84 2.92
C ILE A 62 14.58 40.22 4.33
N LYS A 63 14.14 38.96 4.46
CA LYS A 63 14.20 38.23 5.73
C LYS A 63 15.64 37.90 6.12
N ALA A 64 16.48 37.50 5.18
CA ALA A 64 17.90 37.25 5.42
C ALA A 64 18.61 38.51 5.94
N LEU A 65 18.31 39.68 5.34
CA LEU A 65 18.77 40.98 5.84
C LEU A 65 18.26 41.27 7.25
N ASN A 66 16.97 41.01 7.53
CA ASN A 66 16.40 41.24 8.86
C ASN A 66 17.01 40.33 9.94
N ARG A 67 17.41 39.10 9.55
CA ARG A 67 18.11 38.14 10.43
C ARG A 67 19.63 38.36 10.50
N LYS A 68 20.15 39.36 9.77
CA LYS A 68 21.60 39.64 9.66
C LYS A 68 22.41 38.46 9.11
N GLU A 69 21.78 37.65 8.26
CA GLU A 69 22.41 36.51 7.57
C GLU A 69 23.25 36.98 6.37
N CYS A 70 22.99 38.18 5.87
CA CYS A 70 23.74 38.84 4.80
C CYS A 70 23.78 40.36 5.00
N GLU A 71 24.78 41.01 4.42
CA GLU A 71 24.90 42.47 4.40
C GLU A 71 24.11 43.07 3.23
N LEU A 72 23.50 44.24 3.45
CA LEU A 72 22.70 44.92 2.43
C LEU A 72 23.54 45.24 1.18
N THR A 73 24.79 45.66 1.38
CA THR A 73 25.70 46.01 0.29
C THR A 73 25.98 44.83 -0.63
N ASP A 74 26.25 43.65 -0.07
CA ASP A 74 26.57 42.45 -0.85
C ASP A 74 25.36 41.97 -1.66
N LEU A 75 24.17 42.01 -1.05
CA LEU A 75 22.91 41.69 -1.71
C LEU A 75 22.63 42.64 -2.87
N LEU A 76 22.80 43.96 -2.65
CA LEU A 76 22.60 44.96 -3.69
C LEU A 76 23.63 44.84 -4.82
N LEU A 77 24.90 44.55 -4.53
CA LEU A 77 25.93 44.32 -5.54
C LEU A 77 25.61 43.09 -6.40
N LYS A 78 25.11 42.02 -5.79
CA LYS A 78 24.64 40.83 -6.53
C LYS A 78 23.42 41.17 -7.39
N HIS A 79 22.45 41.89 -6.83
CA HIS A 79 21.23 42.29 -7.54
C HIS A 79 21.52 43.21 -8.73
N LEU A 80 22.46 44.16 -8.58
CA LEU A 80 22.91 45.02 -9.68
C LEU A 80 23.52 44.21 -10.82
N LYS A 81 24.32 43.19 -10.52
CA LYS A 81 24.84 42.28 -11.56
C LYS A 81 23.71 41.56 -12.30
N THR A 82 22.71 41.06 -11.57
CA THR A 82 21.53 40.43 -12.18
C THR A 82 20.76 41.41 -13.06
N LEU A 83 20.54 42.65 -12.60
CA LEU A 83 19.87 43.69 -13.39
C LEU A 83 20.67 44.08 -14.64
N ASP A 84 22.00 44.13 -14.56
CA ASP A 84 22.85 44.39 -15.72
C ASP A 84 22.78 43.25 -16.75
N SER A 85 22.76 42.00 -16.30
CA SER A 85 22.55 40.84 -17.18
C SER A 85 21.16 40.85 -17.81
N GLU A 86 20.10 41.16 -17.05
CA GLU A 86 18.74 41.31 -17.58
C GLU A 86 18.66 42.45 -18.61
N ARG A 87 19.30 43.59 -18.35
CA ARG A 87 19.38 44.70 -19.30
C ARG A 87 20.06 44.29 -20.60
N GLN A 88 21.19 43.57 -20.51
CA GLN A 88 21.90 43.06 -21.68
C GLN A 88 21.03 42.08 -22.48
N ASN A 89 20.32 41.16 -21.81
CA ASN A 89 19.40 40.22 -22.46
C ASN A 89 18.23 40.94 -23.16
N LEU A 90 17.70 42.00 -22.55
CA LEU A 90 16.65 42.82 -23.15
C LEU A 90 17.17 43.63 -24.34
N GLU A 91 18.39 44.18 -24.26
CA GLU A 91 19.05 44.86 -25.38
C GLU A 91 19.29 43.90 -26.56
N GLU A 92 19.67 42.66 -26.29
CA GLU A 92 19.83 41.63 -27.32
C GLU A 92 18.50 41.22 -27.94
N SER A 93 17.48 40.97 -27.12
CA SER A 93 16.12 40.67 -27.59
C SER A 93 15.58 41.80 -28.47
N ARG A 94 15.81 43.05 -28.05
CA ARG A 94 15.45 44.25 -28.82
C ARG A 94 16.19 44.29 -30.16
N ARG A 95 17.49 44.01 -30.18
CA ARG A 95 18.30 43.98 -31.42
C ARG A 95 17.74 42.96 -32.41
N ILE A 96 17.35 41.78 -31.94
CA ILE A 96 16.72 40.73 -32.75
C ILE A 96 15.36 41.20 -33.27
N CYS A 97 14.52 41.79 -32.41
CA CYS A 97 13.25 42.38 -32.86
C CYS A 97 13.46 43.46 -33.93
N GLU A 98 14.47 44.33 -33.79
CA GLU A 98 14.80 45.37 -34.78
C GLU A 98 15.31 44.75 -36.10
N GLN A 99 16.11 43.68 -36.06
CA GLN A 99 16.54 42.93 -37.24
C GLN A 99 15.36 42.26 -37.96
N LEU A 100 14.48 41.59 -37.22
CA LEU A 100 13.26 40.96 -37.74
C LEU A 100 12.30 41.99 -38.35
N LEU A 101 12.18 43.17 -37.74
CA LEU A 101 11.42 44.28 -38.32
C LEU A 101 12.07 44.79 -39.62
N GLY A 102 13.41 44.85 -39.68
CA GLY A 102 14.17 45.30 -40.86
C GLY A 102 14.10 44.34 -42.05
N SER A 103 14.04 43.02 -41.81
CA SER A 103 14.00 42.00 -42.86
C SER A 103 12.64 41.89 -43.57
N ARG A 104 11.58 42.53 -43.04
CA ARG A 104 10.19 42.47 -43.54
C ARG A 104 9.72 41.03 -43.80
N ALA A 105 10.22 40.08 -43.03
CA ALA A 105 9.89 38.68 -43.27
C ALA A 105 8.43 38.38 -42.88
N ALA A 106 7.72 37.67 -43.76
CA ALA A 106 6.46 37.04 -43.39
C ALA A 106 6.75 35.92 -42.38
N TYR A 107 5.79 35.63 -41.49
CA TYR A 107 5.96 34.62 -40.43
C TYR A 107 6.44 33.25 -40.98
N ASP A 108 5.98 32.87 -42.17
CA ASP A 108 6.32 31.58 -42.81
C ASP A 108 7.65 31.59 -43.59
N GLY A 109 8.33 32.73 -43.66
CA GLY A 109 9.47 32.94 -44.58
C GLY A 109 10.78 33.38 -43.91
N PHE A 110 10.83 33.52 -42.59
CA PHE A 110 12.10 33.77 -41.89
C PHE A 110 12.69 32.45 -41.36
N ASP A 111 13.99 32.26 -41.58
CA ASP A 111 14.70 31.12 -41.01
C ASP A 111 15.03 31.43 -39.56
N ALA A 112 14.40 30.70 -38.63
CA ALA A 112 14.64 30.87 -37.20
C ALA A 112 16.04 30.39 -36.77
N GLN A 113 16.65 29.48 -37.55
CA GLN A 113 17.94 28.86 -37.22
C GLN A 113 19.08 29.89 -37.18
N ASP A 114 19.09 30.85 -38.12
CA ASP A 114 20.09 31.91 -38.18
C ASP A 114 20.09 32.79 -36.91
N TYR A 115 18.92 33.08 -36.37
CA TYR A 115 18.77 33.87 -35.14
C TYR A 115 19.08 33.05 -33.87
N PHE A 116 18.83 31.75 -33.89
CA PHE A 116 19.20 30.85 -32.79
C PHE A 116 20.71 30.68 -32.65
N GLU A 117 21.45 30.63 -33.77
CA GLU A 117 22.90 30.55 -33.73
C GLU A 117 23.53 31.86 -33.20
N GLU A 118 22.97 33.02 -33.56
CA GLU A 118 23.40 34.31 -33.03
C GLU A 118 23.15 34.42 -31.51
N MET A 119 21.96 34.01 -31.03
CA MET A 119 21.62 33.96 -29.60
C MET A 119 22.49 32.98 -28.79
N ASN A 120 22.93 31.87 -29.39
CA ASN A 120 23.77 30.88 -28.68
C ASN A 120 25.25 31.28 -28.62
N THR A 121 25.70 32.18 -29.50
CA THR A 121 27.11 32.65 -29.54
C THR A 121 27.36 33.84 -28.60
N SER A 122 26.31 34.57 -28.22
CA SER A 122 26.30 35.60 -27.19
C SER A 122 26.45 34.97 -25.79
N SER A 123 27.69 34.83 -25.33
CA SER A 123 28.03 34.21 -24.05
C SER A 123 27.80 35.14 -22.86
N LEU A 124 26.54 35.33 -22.48
CA LEU A 124 26.13 35.77 -21.14
C LEU A 124 25.08 34.79 -20.61
N GLU A 125 25.19 34.44 -19.33
CA GLU A 125 24.55 33.29 -18.71
C GLU A 125 23.06 33.13 -19.07
N LYS A 126 22.69 31.92 -19.52
CA LYS A 126 21.30 31.43 -19.64
C LYS A 126 20.53 31.68 -18.35
N THR A 127 19.94 32.87 -18.24
CA THR A 127 18.98 33.25 -17.20
C THR A 127 17.81 33.98 -17.84
N ALA A 128 17.21 33.27 -18.78
CA ALA A 128 15.80 33.31 -19.07
C ALA A 128 15.55 32.09 -19.94
N GLU A 129 15.32 30.93 -19.31
CA GLU A 129 14.44 29.98 -19.97
C GLU A 129 13.22 30.80 -20.40
N MET A 130 12.94 30.85 -21.71
CA MET A 130 11.57 31.04 -22.17
C MET A 130 10.74 30.16 -21.25
N LYS A 131 10.01 30.75 -20.31
CA LYS A 131 8.90 30.04 -19.70
C LYS A 131 7.99 29.79 -20.89
N GLU A 132 8.12 28.61 -21.48
CA GLU A 132 7.07 28.02 -22.30
C GLU A 132 5.77 28.39 -21.60
N ASP A 133 4.80 28.91 -22.35
CA ASP A 133 3.41 29.06 -21.91
C ASP A 133 2.90 27.66 -21.55
N SER A 134 3.33 27.20 -20.38
CA SER A 134 3.17 25.85 -19.88
C SER A 134 2.26 26.00 -18.68
N LEU A 135 1.12 25.34 -18.79
CA LEU A 135 0.13 25.23 -17.73
C LEU A 135 0.83 24.83 -16.43
N PRO A 136 0.42 25.38 -15.27
CA PRO A 136 1.13 25.22 -14.00
C PRO A 136 1.43 23.74 -13.71
N LYS A 137 2.72 23.40 -13.62
CA LYS A 137 3.18 22.01 -13.53
C LYS A 137 3.31 21.55 -12.09
N VAL A 138 2.66 20.44 -11.76
CA VAL A 138 2.74 19.81 -10.43
C VAL A 138 3.92 18.84 -10.36
N THR A 139 5.02 19.26 -9.72
CA THR A 139 6.26 18.47 -9.50
C THR A 139 6.25 17.70 -8.16
N ALA A 140 5.16 16.97 -7.89
CA ALA A 140 4.94 16.25 -6.64
C ALA A 140 4.89 14.71 -6.84
N PRO A 141 6.03 14.03 -7.10
CA PRO A 141 6.04 12.61 -7.46
C PRO A 141 5.49 11.71 -6.35
N TRP A 142 5.86 11.96 -5.09
CA TRP A 142 5.40 11.16 -3.95
C TRP A 142 3.91 11.31 -3.67
N VAL A 143 3.37 12.52 -3.86
CA VAL A 143 1.93 12.80 -3.72
C VAL A 143 1.14 12.01 -4.75
N ARG A 144 1.60 12.00 -6.01
CA ARG A 144 1.01 11.22 -7.10
C ARG A 144 1.07 9.72 -6.81
N TYR A 145 2.21 9.24 -6.33
CA TYR A 145 2.42 7.83 -5.99
C TYR A 145 1.50 7.40 -4.85
N LEU A 146 1.46 8.14 -3.74
CA LEU A 146 0.60 7.81 -2.59
C LEU A 146 -0.89 7.86 -2.94
N ALA A 147 -1.32 8.85 -3.73
CA ALA A 147 -2.69 8.90 -4.25
C ALA A 147 -3.04 7.63 -5.04
N ARG A 148 -2.13 7.17 -5.92
CA ARG A 148 -2.31 5.94 -6.70
C ARG A 148 -2.35 4.69 -5.80
N MET A 149 -1.47 4.60 -4.79
CA MET A 149 -1.47 3.47 -3.86
C MET A 149 -2.77 3.38 -3.06
N ILE A 150 -3.34 4.51 -2.64
CA ILE A 150 -4.64 4.54 -1.95
C ILE A 150 -5.74 4.04 -2.87
N ASP A 151 -5.81 4.56 -4.10
CA ASP A 151 -6.80 4.13 -5.08
C ASP A 151 -6.70 2.62 -5.31
N GLU A 152 -5.51 2.10 -5.65
CA GLU A 152 -5.26 0.66 -5.83
C GLU A 152 -5.74 -0.18 -4.64
N THR A 153 -5.38 0.24 -3.42
CA THR A 153 -5.74 -0.50 -2.20
C THR A 153 -7.25 -0.54 -1.97
N ILE A 154 -7.96 0.58 -2.20
CA ILE A 154 -9.42 0.64 -2.06
C ILE A 154 -10.10 -0.33 -3.02
N TYR A 155 -9.68 -0.36 -4.30
CA TYR A 155 -10.27 -1.27 -5.28
C TYR A 155 -9.91 -2.73 -5.02
N SER A 156 -8.68 -3.02 -4.56
CA SER A 156 -8.31 -4.38 -4.15
C SER A 156 -9.14 -4.87 -2.96
N ILE A 157 -9.47 -4.02 -1.99
CA ILE A 157 -10.33 -4.38 -0.85
C ILE A 157 -11.73 -4.82 -1.31
N LEU A 158 -12.31 -4.19 -2.33
CA LEU A 158 -13.61 -4.62 -2.88
C LEU A 158 -13.55 -6.06 -3.40
N TRP A 159 -12.48 -6.41 -4.10
CA TRP A 159 -12.25 -7.78 -4.58
C TRP A 159 -11.95 -8.75 -3.44
N TYR A 160 -11.17 -8.35 -2.44
CA TYR A 160 -10.89 -9.18 -1.28
C TYR A 160 -12.13 -9.46 -0.45
N LEU A 161 -13.02 -8.48 -0.28
CA LEU A 161 -14.32 -8.70 0.37
C LEU A 161 -15.15 -9.72 -0.40
N LEU A 162 -15.25 -9.56 -1.73
CA LEU A 162 -16.00 -10.47 -2.58
C LEU A 162 -15.44 -11.91 -2.52
N LEU A 163 -14.13 -12.07 -2.69
CA LEU A 163 -13.48 -13.37 -2.73
C LEU A 163 -13.44 -14.04 -1.34
N SER A 164 -13.02 -13.31 -0.31
CA SER A 164 -12.83 -13.85 1.03
C SER A 164 -14.16 -14.09 1.74
N LEU A 165 -15.08 -13.12 1.75
CA LEU A 165 -16.34 -13.24 2.49
C LEU A 165 -17.48 -13.80 1.63
N GLY A 166 -17.50 -13.49 0.33
CA GLY A 166 -18.54 -13.99 -0.58
C GLY A 166 -18.29 -15.42 -1.06
N PHE A 167 -17.04 -15.75 -1.40
CA PHE A 167 -16.67 -17.04 -1.99
C PHE A 167 -15.81 -17.93 -1.07
N HIS A 168 -15.47 -17.49 0.16
CA HIS A 168 -14.59 -18.22 1.07
C HIS A 168 -13.24 -18.62 0.44
N VAL A 169 -12.69 -17.74 -0.39
CA VAL A 169 -11.39 -17.95 -1.04
C VAL A 169 -10.29 -17.29 -0.21
N ASN A 170 -9.23 -18.05 0.08
CA ASN A 170 -8.08 -17.52 0.78
C ASN A 170 -7.27 -16.55 -0.08
N ILE A 171 -7.39 -15.27 0.26
CA ILE A 171 -6.76 -14.15 -0.45
C ILE A 171 -5.24 -14.03 -0.21
N MET A 172 -4.65 -14.83 0.68
CA MET A 172 -3.19 -14.89 0.86
C MET A 172 -2.52 -15.94 -0.04
N GLY A 173 -3.31 -16.78 -0.72
CA GLY A 173 -2.81 -17.75 -1.70
C GLY A 173 -2.77 -17.20 -3.13
N ILE A 174 -2.72 -18.09 -4.13
CA ILE A 174 -2.66 -17.74 -5.56
C ILE A 174 -3.85 -16.87 -6.00
N ALA A 175 -5.03 -17.09 -5.42
CA ALA A 175 -6.21 -16.27 -5.67
C ALA A 175 -6.00 -14.79 -5.31
N GLY A 176 -5.18 -14.47 -4.31
CA GLY A 176 -4.79 -13.10 -3.97
C GLY A 176 -4.05 -12.40 -5.11
N VAL A 177 -3.19 -13.13 -5.83
CA VAL A 177 -2.46 -12.60 -7.00
C VAL A 177 -3.44 -12.26 -8.12
N TRP A 178 -4.44 -13.12 -8.38
CA TRP A 178 -5.50 -12.85 -9.34
C TRP A 178 -6.37 -11.66 -8.91
N ALA A 179 -6.71 -11.55 -7.63
CA ALA A 179 -7.47 -10.44 -7.07
C ALA A 179 -6.74 -9.09 -7.25
N LEU A 180 -5.41 -9.06 -7.08
CA LEU A 180 -4.60 -7.87 -7.37
C LEU A 180 -4.68 -7.48 -8.84
N MET A 181 -4.63 -8.44 -9.76
CA MET A 181 -4.76 -8.17 -11.20
C MET A 181 -6.18 -7.69 -11.57
N LEU A 182 -7.23 -8.28 -10.98
CA LEU A 182 -8.61 -7.84 -11.16
C LEU A 182 -8.84 -6.44 -10.59
N GLY A 183 -8.27 -6.14 -9.42
CA GLY A 183 -8.26 -4.79 -8.83
C GLY A 183 -7.60 -3.78 -9.75
N ALA A 184 -6.40 -4.08 -10.23
CA ALA A 184 -5.69 -3.24 -11.19
C ALA A 184 -6.44 -3.07 -12.53
N GLY A 185 -7.13 -4.11 -13.00
CA GLY A 185 -7.98 -4.05 -14.19
C GLY A 185 -9.24 -3.19 -13.97
N SER A 186 -9.86 -3.27 -12.79
CA SER A 186 -11.06 -2.49 -12.46
C SER A 186 -10.81 -0.98 -12.46
N LEU A 187 -9.57 -0.54 -12.18
CA LEU A 187 -9.16 0.85 -12.31
C LEU A 187 -9.30 1.39 -13.73
N LEU A 188 -9.19 0.56 -14.77
CA LEU A 188 -9.41 0.98 -16.16
C LEU A 188 -10.86 1.44 -16.43
N PHE A 189 -11.80 1.14 -15.54
CA PHE A 189 -13.19 1.57 -15.63
C PHE A 189 -13.54 2.57 -14.53
N ALA A 190 -13.11 2.31 -13.30
CA ALA A 190 -13.46 3.14 -12.15
C ALA A 190 -12.75 4.51 -12.16
N GLU A 191 -11.46 4.58 -12.52
CA GLU A 191 -10.77 5.87 -12.59
C GLU A 191 -11.36 6.78 -13.69
N PRO A 192 -11.63 6.31 -14.92
CA PRO A 192 -12.31 7.13 -15.93
C PRO A 192 -13.69 7.64 -15.51
N ALA A 193 -14.48 6.80 -14.82
CA ALA A 193 -15.76 7.22 -14.25
C ALA A 193 -15.58 8.37 -13.25
N MET A 194 -14.65 8.22 -12.31
CA MET A 194 -14.40 9.21 -11.27
C MET A 194 -13.83 10.52 -11.84
N LEU A 195 -12.92 10.45 -12.82
CA LEU A 195 -12.34 11.62 -13.45
C LEU A 195 -13.36 12.38 -14.32
N SER A 196 -14.23 11.67 -15.04
CA SER A 196 -15.27 12.32 -15.86
C SER A 196 -16.40 12.94 -15.02
N LEU A 197 -16.80 12.27 -13.93
CA LEU A 197 -17.86 12.76 -13.05
C LEU A 197 -17.37 13.84 -12.08
N PHE A 198 -16.21 13.66 -11.46
CA PHE A 198 -15.74 14.49 -10.34
C PHE A 198 -14.44 15.24 -10.60
N GLY A 199 -13.71 14.91 -11.67
CA GLY A 199 -12.38 15.47 -11.95
C GLY A 199 -11.28 14.99 -10.99
N THR A 200 -11.55 13.99 -10.15
CA THR A 200 -10.59 13.45 -9.19
C THR A 200 -10.94 12.02 -8.76
N THR A 201 -9.99 11.30 -8.18
CA THR A 201 -10.17 9.96 -7.57
C THR A 201 -10.02 10.06 -6.04
N PRO A 202 -10.47 9.09 -5.24
CA PRO A 202 -10.40 9.17 -3.77
C PRO A 202 -9.00 9.52 -3.23
N GLY A 203 -7.96 8.84 -3.72
CA GLY A 203 -6.57 9.11 -3.35
C GLY A 203 -6.10 10.48 -3.82
N LYS A 204 -6.47 10.90 -5.04
CA LYS A 204 -6.13 12.24 -5.56
C LYS A 204 -6.81 13.34 -4.75
N PHE A 205 -8.09 13.14 -4.39
CA PHE A 205 -8.88 14.06 -3.59
C PHE A 205 -8.25 14.32 -2.22
N LEU A 206 -7.73 13.27 -1.55
CA LEU A 206 -7.04 13.40 -0.27
C LEU A 206 -5.88 14.42 -0.31
N PHE A 207 -5.18 14.47 -1.44
CA PHE A 207 -4.07 15.39 -1.65
C PHE A 207 -4.50 16.75 -2.23
N GLY A 208 -5.76 16.92 -2.65
CA GLY A 208 -6.23 18.10 -3.37
C GLY A 208 -5.76 18.11 -4.83
N LEU A 209 -5.55 16.93 -5.41
CA LEU A 209 -5.26 16.77 -6.83
C LEU A 209 -6.56 16.75 -7.65
N ARG A 210 -6.59 17.49 -8.74
CA ARG A 210 -7.69 17.44 -9.74
C ARG A 210 -7.12 17.38 -11.14
N VAL A 211 -7.82 16.67 -12.03
CA VAL A 211 -7.46 16.55 -13.44
C VAL A 211 -8.55 17.22 -14.28
N SER A 212 -8.16 18.06 -15.22
CA SER A 212 -9.05 18.68 -16.20
C SER A 212 -8.47 18.57 -17.61
N ALA A 213 -9.30 18.83 -18.61
CA ALA A 213 -8.83 19.16 -19.95
C ALA A 213 -8.11 20.53 -19.94
N GLU A 214 -7.42 20.86 -21.03
CA GLU A 214 -6.69 22.13 -21.21
C GLU A 214 -7.60 23.36 -21.10
N ASN A 215 -8.86 23.23 -21.56
CA ASN A 215 -9.88 24.27 -21.45
C ASN A 215 -10.49 24.40 -20.04
N GLY A 216 -9.98 23.64 -19.05
CA GLY A 216 -10.47 23.62 -17.68
C GLY A 216 -11.74 22.79 -17.44
N ALA A 217 -12.35 22.21 -18.48
CA ALA A 217 -13.50 21.32 -18.34
C ALA A 217 -13.09 19.97 -17.73
N ARG A 218 -14.07 19.23 -17.20
CA ARG A 218 -13.85 17.83 -16.79
C ARG A 218 -13.54 16.98 -18.02
N LEU A 219 -12.75 15.94 -17.82
CA LEU A 219 -12.43 15.00 -18.90
C LEU A 219 -13.69 14.28 -19.37
N THR A 220 -13.79 14.06 -20.67
CA THR A 220 -14.73 13.08 -21.23
C THR A 220 -14.32 11.67 -20.80
N TRP A 221 -15.24 10.72 -20.90
CA TRP A 221 -14.95 9.31 -20.62
C TRP A 221 -13.74 8.80 -21.43
N ASN A 222 -13.67 9.14 -22.72
CA ASN A 222 -12.62 8.67 -23.62
C ASN A 222 -11.25 9.27 -23.28
N GLU A 223 -11.18 10.56 -22.96
CA GLU A 223 -9.95 11.21 -22.50
C GLU A 223 -9.47 10.61 -21.18
N ALA A 224 -10.39 10.42 -20.22
CA ALA A 224 -10.08 9.84 -18.93
C ALA A 224 -9.62 8.37 -19.05
N PHE A 225 -10.24 7.59 -19.94
CA PHE A 225 -9.83 6.21 -20.25
C PHE A 225 -8.44 6.16 -20.89
N ARG A 226 -8.20 6.96 -21.94
CA ARG A 226 -6.89 7.05 -22.61
C ARG A 226 -5.79 7.41 -21.64
N ARG A 227 -6.04 8.43 -20.80
CA ARG A 227 -5.12 8.83 -19.73
C ARG A 227 -4.83 7.68 -18.77
N THR A 228 -5.87 7.03 -18.26
CA THR A 228 -5.74 5.92 -17.30
C THR A 228 -4.97 4.74 -17.89
N TRP A 229 -5.27 4.37 -19.15
CA TRP A 229 -4.55 3.35 -19.90
C TRP A 229 -3.06 3.68 -20.05
N THR A 230 -2.73 4.93 -20.36
CA THR A 230 -1.33 5.38 -20.44
C THR A 230 -0.65 5.32 -19.07
N VAL A 231 -1.31 5.69 -17.98
CA VAL A 231 -0.76 5.51 -16.63
C VAL A 231 -0.55 4.02 -16.31
N TRP A 232 -1.47 3.14 -16.69
CA TRP A 232 -1.36 1.70 -16.46
C TRP A 232 -0.14 1.08 -17.19
N ARG A 233 0.01 1.41 -18.48
CA ARG A 233 1.10 0.92 -19.32
C ARG A 233 2.45 1.59 -19.04
N ARG A 234 2.47 2.93 -19.03
CA ARG A 234 3.69 3.75 -18.99
C ARG A 234 3.99 4.31 -17.60
N GLY A 235 3.03 4.42 -16.71
CA GLY A 235 3.29 4.73 -15.30
C GLY A 235 3.63 3.48 -14.50
N MET A 236 2.71 2.50 -14.49
CA MET A 236 2.77 1.29 -13.67
C MET A 236 3.47 0.10 -14.34
N GLY A 237 3.80 0.19 -15.63
CA GLY A 237 4.52 -0.87 -16.34
C GLY A 237 3.73 -2.19 -16.39
N PHE A 238 2.42 -2.14 -16.59
CA PHE A 238 1.53 -3.32 -16.56
C PHE A 238 1.60 -4.13 -15.25
N TYR A 239 2.16 -3.55 -14.17
CA TYR A 239 2.49 -4.26 -12.92
C TYR A 239 3.49 -5.41 -13.08
N ILE A 240 4.22 -5.50 -14.21
CA ILE A 240 5.30 -6.47 -14.39
C ILE A 240 6.44 -6.10 -13.43
N PRO A 241 6.88 -6.96 -12.48
CA PRO A 241 7.68 -6.54 -11.32
C PRO A 241 8.91 -5.68 -11.63
N VAL A 242 9.82 -6.16 -12.49
CA VAL A 242 11.06 -5.43 -12.84
C VAL A 242 10.75 -4.21 -13.72
N TYR A 243 9.85 -4.35 -14.68
CA TYR A 243 9.49 -3.27 -15.60
C TYR A 243 8.76 -2.13 -14.87
N ARG A 244 7.89 -2.45 -13.91
CA ARG A 244 7.21 -1.50 -13.01
C ARG A 244 8.22 -0.65 -12.26
N LEU A 245 9.26 -1.24 -11.67
CA LEU A 245 10.30 -0.49 -10.95
C LEU A 245 11.04 0.49 -11.88
N ILE A 246 11.39 0.05 -13.08
CA ILE A 246 12.02 0.90 -14.09
C ILE A 246 11.10 2.07 -14.47
N ARG A 247 9.80 1.80 -14.72
CA ARG A 247 8.82 2.83 -15.09
C ARG A 247 8.53 3.81 -13.95
N LEU A 248 8.43 3.34 -12.70
CA LEU A 248 8.28 4.19 -11.52
C LEU A 248 9.49 5.11 -11.33
N TYR A 249 10.71 4.57 -11.47
CA TYR A 249 11.93 5.37 -11.38
C TYR A 249 12.01 6.44 -12.48
N ARG A 250 11.70 6.08 -13.74
CA ARG A 250 11.65 7.05 -14.85
C ARG A 250 10.60 8.12 -14.60
N SER A 251 9.38 7.73 -14.22
CA SER A 251 8.30 8.66 -13.90
C SER A 251 8.66 9.61 -12.74
N TYR A 252 9.38 9.11 -11.72
CA TYR A 252 9.91 9.93 -10.64
C TYR A 252 10.94 10.95 -11.16
N LYS A 253 11.91 10.50 -11.96
CA LYS A 253 12.95 11.37 -12.55
C LYS A 253 12.34 12.45 -13.44
N ASP A 254 11.40 12.08 -14.30
CA ASP A 254 10.74 13.00 -15.23
C ASP A 254 9.86 14.00 -14.47
N CYS A 255 9.06 13.55 -13.50
CA CYS A 255 8.25 14.44 -12.66
C CYS A 255 9.12 15.41 -11.84
N LYS A 256 10.23 14.93 -11.27
CA LYS A 256 11.13 15.76 -10.45
C LYS A 256 11.93 16.76 -11.29
N SER A 257 12.27 16.40 -12.52
CA SER A 257 12.94 17.30 -13.47
C SER A 257 11.98 18.27 -14.17
N GLY A 258 10.69 18.26 -13.81
CA GLY A 258 9.71 19.14 -14.43
C GLY A 258 9.42 18.79 -15.89
N LYS A 259 9.67 17.54 -16.32
CA LYS A 259 9.27 17.03 -17.65
C LYS A 259 7.81 16.58 -17.65
N TYR A 260 7.13 16.72 -18.79
CA TYR A 260 5.77 16.22 -18.91
C TYR A 260 5.76 14.71 -18.82
N LEU A 261 4.84 14.18 -18.03
CA LEU A 261 4.58 12.76 -18.01
C LEU A 261 3.70 12.42 -19.21
N GLU A 262 3.89 11.24 -19.78
CA GLU A 262 3.27 10.84 -21.05
C GLU A 262 1.72 10.77 -20.99
N TRP A 263 1.15 10.77 -19.78
CA TRP A 263 -0.31 10.84 -19.56
C TRP A 263 -0.81 12.25 -19.19
N GLU A 264 0.03 13.27 -19.38
CA GLU A 264 -0.27 14.68 -19.14
C GLU A 264 -0.17 15.52 -20.42
N GLU A 265 0.10 14.91 -21.58
CA GLU A 265 0.23 15.61 -22.86
C GLU A 265 -1.08 16.33 -23.25
N GLU A 266 -2.25 15.75 -22.94
CA GLU A 266 -3.57 16.28 -23.29
C GLU A 266 -4.39 16.70 -22.04
N THR A 267 -3.79 16.71 -20.83
CA THR A 267 -4.53 16.97 -19.57
C THR A 267 -3.75 17.81 -18.58
N VAL A 268 -4.47 18.62 -17.80
CA VAL A 268 -3.90 19.49 -16.77
C VAL A 268 -4.12 18.89 -15.39
N LEU A 269 -3.05 18.83 -14.60
CA LEU A 269 -3.11 18.44 -13.20
C LEU A 269 -3.02 19.66 -12.31
N TRP A 270 -4.03 19.84 -11.46
CA TRP A 270 -4.07 20.88 -10.45
C TRP A 270 -3.70 20.31 -9.09
N LEU A 271 -2.97 21.09 -8.29
CA LEU A 271 -2.69 20.78 -6.90
C LEU A 271 -3.08 21.98 -6.03
N GLU A 272 -4.04 21.77 -5.14
CA GLU A 272 -4.41 22.78 -4.15
C GLU A 272 -3.29 22.94 -3.11
N ASN A 273 -2.83 24.18 -2.94
CA ASN A 273 -1.85 24.54 -1.92
C ASN A 273 -2.42 24.27 -0.51
N GLY A 274 -1.66 23.55 0.32
CA GLY A 274 -2.08 23.22 1.68
C GLY A 274 -0.97 22.57 2.50
N HIS A 275 -1.29 22.14 3.72
CA HIS A 275 -0.34 21.50 4.64
C HIS A 275 0.07 20.09 4.16
N MET A 276 0.98 20.01 3.19
CA MET A 276 1.37 18.76 2.53
C MET A 276 1.87 17.69 3.51
N GLN A 277 2.63 18.07 4.54
CA GLN A 277 3.10 17.13 5.56
C GLN A 277 1.95 16.43 6.30
N ARG A 278 0.87 17.16 6.62
CA ARG A 278 -0.31 16.59 7.28
C ARG A 278 -1.08 15.66 6.34
N LYS A 279 -1.24 16.06 5.06
CA LYS A 279 -1.89 15.22 4.03
C LYS A 279 -1.11 13.91 3.82
N THR A 280 0.22 13.97 3.73
CA THR A 280 1.08 12.79 3.61
C THR A 280 0.99 11.90 4.84
N ALA A 281 1.03 12.46 6.06
CA ALA A 281 0.86 11.68 7.29
C ALA A 281 -0.51 10.98 7.35
N ALA A 282 -1.58 11.69 6.99
CA ALA A 282 -2.93 11.12 6.92
C ALA A 282 -3.02 10.01 5.86
N ALA A 283 -2.38 10.18 4.70
CA ALA A 283 -2.33 9.16 3.66
C ALA A 283 -1.60 7.88 4.11
N LEU A 284 -0.46 8.02 4.81
CA LEU A 284 0.26 6.88 5.35
C LEU A 284 -0.54 6.16 6.44
N ALA A 285 -1.20 6.91 7.34
CA ALA A 285 -2.08 6.34 8.35
C ALA A 285 -3.27 5.61 7.71
N LEU A 286 -3.89 6.19 6.67
CA LEU A 286 -4.97 5.56 5.91
C LEU A 286 -4.48 4.26 5.26
N LEU A 287 -3.33 4.28 4.57
CA LEU A 287 -2.76 3.08 3.95
C LEU A 287 -2.47 1.98 4.99
N ALA A 288 -1.93 2.35 6.16
CA ALA A 288 -1.71 1.39 7.24
C ALA A 288 -3.05 0.79 7.71
N GLY A 289 -4.08 1.62 7.93
CA GLY A 289 -5.42 1.16 8.30
C GLY A 289 -6.06 0.25 7.25
N LEU A 290 -5.92 0.57 5.96
CA LEU A 290 -6.42 -0.27 4.87
C LEU A 290 -5.69 -1.62 4.81
N ASN A 291 -4.38 -1.67 5.09
CA ASN A 291 -3.64 -2.94 5.18
C ASN A 291 -4.08 -3.78 6.39
N VAL A 292 -4.33 -3.15 7.54
CA VAL A 292 -4.92 -3.85 8.69
C VAL A 292 -6.30 -4.40 8.33
N LEU A 293 -7.12 -3.64 7.59
CA LEU A 293 -8.42 -4.12 7.12
C LEU A 293 -8.29 -5.33 6.20
N ILE A 294 -7.30 -5.38 5.30
CA ILE A 294 -7.04 -6.56 4.47
C ILE A 294 -6.74 -7.80 5.33
N LEU A 295 -5.94 -7.64 6.39
CA LEU A 295 -5.67 -8.72 7.33
C LEU A 295 -6.95 -9.17 8.04
N VAL A 296 -7.79 -8.23 8.49
CA VAL A 296 -9.09 -8.54 9.12
C VAL A 296 -10.02 -9.28 8.15
N ILE A 297 -10.10 -8.86 6.88
CA ILE A 297 -10.90 -9.54 5.85
C ILE A 297 -10.44 -10.98 5.65
N TRP A 298 -9.12 -11.19 5.56
CA TRP A 298 -8.55 -12.52 5.43
C TRP A 298 -8.89 -13.41 6.63
N GLN A 299 -8.71 -12.90 7.86
CA GLN A 299 -9.07 -13.64 9.06
C GLN A 299 -10.58 -13.93 9.15
N ALA A 300 -11.41 -12.99 8.71
CA ALA A 300 -12.86 -13.14 8.72
C ALA A 300 -13.34 -14.17 7.69
N GLY A 301 -12.68 -14.25 6.53
CA GLY A 301 -12.94 -15.29 5.54
C GLY A 301 -12.54 -16.70 6.00
N ALA A 302 -11.62 -16.79 6.97
CA ALA A 302 -11.22 -18.05 7.61
C ALA A 302 -12.19 -18.49 8.72
N LEU A 303 -13.29 -17.76 8.96
CA LEU A 303 -14.32 -18.20 9.89
C LEU A 303 -15.15 -19.33 9.26
N PRO A 304 -15.48 -20.38 10.02
CA PRO A 304 -16.37 -21.43 9.55
C PRO A 304 -17.79 -20.90 9.30
N ARG A 305 -18.51 -21.57 8.40
CA ARG A 305 -19.89 -21.21 8.05
C ARG A 305 -20.89 -21.56 9.15
N ASN A 306 -20.73 -22.74 9.76
CA ASN A 306 -21.56 -23.15 10.87
C ASN A 306 -20.95 -22.60 12.16
N GLN A 307 -21.75 -21.85 12.92
CA GLN A 307 -21.37 -21.20 14.19
C GLN A 307 -22.38 -21.53 15.28
N GLY A 308 -21.97 -21.33 16.53
CA GLY A 308 -22.71 -21.69 17.73
C GLY A 308 -22.51 -23.13 18.14
N GLU A 309 -23.56 -23.71 18.71
CA GLU A 309 -23.63 -25.14 18.99
C GLU A 309 -23.76 -25.92 17.68
N ILE A 310 -22.72 -26.68 17.32
CA ILE A 310 -22.62 -27.39 16.05
C ILE A 310 -22.79 -28.90 16.22
N SER A 311 -23.48 -29.55 15.29
CA SER A 311 -23.54 -31.02 15.21
C SER A 311 -22.26 -31.62 14.60
N VAL A 312 -22.10 -32.94 14.66
CA VAL A 312 -20.99 -33.66 14.00
C VAL A 312 -20.94 -33.39 12.49
N GLN A 313 -22.11 -33.34 11.84
CA GLN A 313 -22.21 -33.00 10.42
C GLN A 313 -21.71 -31.58 10.15
N GLN A 314 -22.15 -30.60 10.95
CA GLN A 314 -21.73 -29.20 10.79
C GLN A 314 -20.24 -29.01 11.09
N PHE A 315 -19.69 -29.78 12.04
CA PHE A 315 -18.26 -29.84 12.28
C PHE A 315 -17.51 -30.38 11.05
N ALA A 316 -17.99 -31.46 10.44
CA ALA A 316 -17.38 -32.04 9.24
C ALA A 316 -17.39 -31.05 8.07
N GLU A 317 -18.48 -30.33 7.86
CA GLU A 317 -18.59 -29.24 6.88
C GLU A 317 -17.56 -28.13 7.16
N ASN A 318 -17.48 -27.66 8.41
CA ASN A 318 -16.52 -26.66 8.82
C ASN A 318 -15.07 -27.11 8.58
N PHE A 319 -14.74 -28.36 8.92
CA PHE A 319 -13.43 -28.94 8.71
C PHE A 319 -13.05 -28.99 7.23
N ASN A 320 -13.94 -29.49 6.39
CA ASN A 320 -13.72 -29.60 4.95
C ASN A 320 -13.56 -28.21 4.29
N ASP A 321 -14.39 -27.25 4.69
CA ASP A 321 -14.31 -25.86 4.23
C ASP A 321 -12.98 -25.23 4.66
N MET A 322 -12.55 -25.43 5.90
CA MET A 322 -11.29 -24.92 6.44
C MET A 322 -10.08 -25.52 5.73
N GLN A 323 -10.07 -26.84 5.53
CA GLN A 323 -9.01 -27.53 4.78
C GLN A 323 -8.88 -26.96 3.36
N SER A 324 -10.01 -26.66 2.71
CA SER A 324 -10.05 -26.02 1.40
C SER A 324 -9.56 -24.57 1.44
N PHE A 325 -9.95 -23.80 2.45
CA PHE A 325 -9.51 -22.42 2.63
C PHE A 325 -7.99 -22.34 2.81
N TYR A 326 -7.40 -23.23 3.61
CA TYR A 326 -5.94 -23.31 3.78
C TYR A 326 -5.21 -23.97 2.60
N GLN A 327 -5.92 -24.38 1.54
CA GLN A 327 -5.38 -24.99 0.31
C GLN A 327 -4.58 -26.26 0.61
N ILE A 328 -5.11 -27.11 1.50
CA ILE A 328 -4.48 -28.38 1.89
C ILE A 328 -5.15 -29.51 1.10
N ASP A 329 -4.62 -29.77 -0.09
CA ASP A 329 -5.16 -30.76 -1.03
C ASP A 329 -4.54 -32.16 -0.90
N ARG A 330 -3.60 -32.35 0.04
CA ARG A 330 -3.00 -33.65 0.36
C ARG A 330 -3.70 -34.33 1.53
N GLN A 331 -3.40 -35.62 1.73
CA GLN A 331 -3.82 -36.33 2.94
C GLN A 331 -3.06 -35.83 4.19
N LEU A 332 -3.76 -35.72 5.31
CA LEU A 332 -3.24 -35.03 6.52
C LEU A 332 -2.30 -35.88 7.38
N ASN A 333 -2.20 -37.18 7.11
CA ASN A 333 -1.19 -38.09 7.67
C ASN A 333 0.13 -38.05 6.88
N LEU A 334 0.18 -37.36 5.75
CA LEU A 334 1.36 -37.22 4.92
C LEU A 334 2.10 -35.89 5.19
N PRO A 335 3.44 -35.88 5.14
CA PRO A 335 4.21 -34.64 5.27
C PRO A 335 3.87 -33.66 4.12
N GLU A 336 4.27 -32.40 4.25
CA GLU A 336 4.03 -31.40 3.22
C GLU A 336 4.86 -31.71 1.97
N PHE A 337 4.31 -32.47 1.03
CA PHE A 337 4.99 -32.72 -0.23
C PHE A 337 5.00 -31.46 -1.09
N SER A 338 6.12 -31.22 -1.79
CA SER A 338 6.16 -30.29 -2.91
C SER A 338 5.82 -31.12 -4.15
N PRO A 339 4.57 -31.17 -4.63
CA PRO A 339 4.26 -31.97 -5.80
C PRO A 339 5.16 -31.55 -6.97
N ALA A 340 5.58 -32.52 -7.77
CA ALA A 340 6.04 -32.22 -9.12
C ALA A 340 4.87 -31.48 -9.82
N VAL A 341 5.16 -30.36 -10.49
CA VAL A 341 4.16 -29.46 -11.09
C VAL A 341 3.07 -30.27 -11.82
N GLY A 342 1.84 -30.25 -11.29
CA GLY A 342 0.66 -30.85 -11.93
C GLY A 342 0.15 -32.19 -11.37
N MET A 343 0.70 -32.72 -10.27
CA MET A 343 0.10 -33.87 -9.57
C MET A 343 -0.69 -33.41 -8.32
N GLU A 344 -2.01 -33.43 -8.41
CA GLU A 344 -2.92 -33.24 -7.27
C GLU A 344 -3.16 -34.60 -6.59
N ASP A 345 -2.90 -34.69 -5.28
CA ASP A 345 -3.29 -35.83 -4.44
C ASP A 345 -4.78 -35.70 -4.06
N SER A 346 -5.45 -36.81 -3.76
CA SER A 346 -6.82 -36.77 -3.25
C SER A 346 -6.81 -36.59 -1.75
N ARG A 347 -7.21 -35.39 -1.30
CA ARG A 347 -7.44 -35.14 0.11
C ARG A 347 -8.57 -36.03 0.66
N MET A 348 -8.39 -36.46 1.90
CA MET A 348 -9.47 -37.07 2.68
C MET A 348 -10.38 -35.96 3.22
N ILE A 349 -11.68 -36.15 3.12
CA ILE A 349 -12.72 -35.26 3.65
C ILE A 349 -13.54 -36.00 4.71
N LEU A 350 -14.17 -35.27 5.63
CA LEU A 350 -15.10 -35.84 6.59
C LEU A 350 -16.51 -35.91 5.99
N ASN A 351 -17.19 -37.05 6.13
CA ASN A 351 -18.59 -37.17 5.78
C ASN A 351 -19.51 -36.68 6.91
N GLU A 352 -20.83 -36.77 6.72
CA GLU A 352 -21.82 -36.29 7.70
C GLU A 352 -21.73 -36.99 9.07
N GLN A 353 -21.14 -38.19 9.13
CA GLN A 353 -20.90 -38.93 10.37
C GLN A 353 -19.48 -38.74 10.92
N GLY A 354 -18.72 -37.78 10.36
CA GLY A 354 -17.34 -37.51 10.77
C GLY A 354 -16.35 -38.59 10.37
N LYS A 355 -16.67 -39.46 9.41
CA LYS A 355 -15.76 -40.50 8.89
C LYS A 355 -15.02 -40.03 7.65
N TRP A 356 -13.81 -40.52 7.47
CA TRP A 356 -12.98 -40.18 6.32
C TRP A 356 -13.53 -40.79 5.01
N GLU A 357 -13.72 -39.93 4.02
CA GLU A 357 -14.06 -40.28 2.64
C GLU A 357 -13.07 -39.64 1.67
N LYS A 358 -12.90 -40.23 0.50
CA LYS A 358 -12.01 -39.70 -0.53
C LYS A 358 -12.71 -38.61 -1.32
N LEU A 359 -12.05 -37.47 -1.50
CA LEU A 359 -12.55 -36.47 -2.44
C LEU A 359 -12.42 -37.02 -3.87
N PRO A 360 -13.53 -37.09 -4.65
CA PRO A 360 -13.44 -37.53 -6.04
C PRO A 360 -12.55 -36.61 -6.86
N SER A 361 -12.06 -37.10 -8.01
CA SER A 361 -11.43 -36.33 -9.11
C SER A 361 -9.92 -36.09 -9.13
N THR A 362 -9.15 -36.48 -8.11
CA THR A 362 -7.67 -36.39 -8.15
C THR A 362 -6.99 -37.75 -7.94
N SER A 363 -5.72 -37.85 -8.33
CA SER A 363 -4.96 -39.10 -8.18
C SER A 363 -4.67 -39.33 -6.70
N TYR A 364 -4.83 -40.55 -6.20
CA TYR A 364 -4.37 -40.87 -4.86
C TYR A 364 -2.90 -41.25 -4.95
N ILE A 365 -2.02 -40.59 -4.20
CA ILE A 365 -0.65 -41.07 -4.05
C ILE A 365 -0.70 -42.32 -3.17
N ILE A 366 -0.71 -43.48 -3.82
CA ILE A 366 -0.59 -44.80 -3.18
C ILE A 366 0.77 -45.38 -3.54
N GLY A 367 1.47 -45.96 -2.56
CA GLY A 367 2.71 -46.68 -2.83
C GLY A 367 3.95 -45.79 -2.99
N THR A 368 4.09 -44.75 -2.16
CA THR A 368 5.43 -44.19 -1.88
C THR A 368 6.37 -45.33 -1.47
N SER A 369 7.66 -45.24 -1.80
CA SER A 369 8.67 -46.20 -1.31
C SER A 369 8.78 -46.22 0.22
N VAL A 370 8.25 -45.19 0.86
CA VAL A 370 8.11 -45.01 2.30
C VAL A 370 6.69 -45.35 2.73
N LYS A 371 6.54 -46.15 3.79
CA LYS A 371 5.25 -46.41 4.43
C LYS A 371 5.02 -45.31 5.48
N TYR A 372 4.00 -44.47 5.28
CA TYR A 372 3.56 -43.50 6.29
C TYR A 372 2.48 -44.10 7.19
N GLN A 373 2.28 -43.47 8.33
CA GLN A 373 1.26 -43.85 9.28
C GLN A 373 -0.16 -43.60 8.75
N GLU A 374 -1.16 -44.31 9.27
CA GLU A 374 -2.56 -44.15 8.85
C GLU A 374 -3.16 -42.83 9.34
N LEU A 375 -4.21 -42.34 8.68
CA LEU A 375 -4.94 -41.16 9.13
C LEU A 375 -5.86 -41.55 10.30
N PRO A 376 -5.67 -41.00 11.51
CA PRO A 376 -6.47 -41.38 12.66
C PRO A 376 -7.92 -40.90 12.50
N GLN A 377 -8.86 -41.70 13.00
CA GLN A 377 -10.28 -41.39 12.96
C GLN A 377 -10.62 -40.43 14.11
N LEU A 378 -11.29 -39.32 13.79
CA LEU A 378 -11.79 -38.39 14.80
C LEU A 378 -12.92 -39.03 15.60
N SER A 379 -12.87 -38.83 16.91
CA SER A 379 -13.89 -39.21 17.88
C SER A 379 -14.58 -37.96 18.40
N PHE A 380 -15.91 -38.00 18.53
CA PHE A 380 -16.72 -36.86 18.93
C PHE A 380 -17.36 -37.14 20.29
N THR A 381 -17.21 -36.20 21.22
CA THR A 381 -17.96 -36.18 22.46
C THR A 381 -19.17 -35.28 22.25
N GLU A 382 -20.38 -35.81 22.39
CA GLU A 382 -21.62 -35.07 22.15
C GLU A 382 -22.38 -34.80 23.46
N ALA A 383 -22.90 -33.58 23.60
CA ALA A 383 -23.83 -33.18 24.66
C ALA A 383 -25.09 -32.61 23.98
N ASP A 384 -26.26 -33.20 24.26
CA ASP A 384 -27.55 -32.78 23.70
C ASP A 384 -27.58 -32.66 22.15
N GLY A 385 -26.84 -33.53 21.46
CA GLY A 385 -26.74 -33.55 19.99
C GLY A 385 -25.79 -32.50 19.40
N THR A 386 -25.00 -31.85 20.25
CA THR A 386 -23.99 -30.85 19.88
C THR A 386 -22.60 -31.37 20.24
N VAL A 387 -21.58 -31.01 19.45
CA VAL A 387 -20.20 -31.40 19.72
C VAL A 387 -19.70 -30.63 20.94
N ALA A 388 -19.32 -31.34 22.00
CA ALA A 388 -18.68 -30.79 23.20
C ALA A 388 -17.15 -30.93 23.17
N GLY A 389 -16.65 -31.90 22.40
CA GLY A 389 -15.22 -32.07 22.17
C GLY A 389 -14.92 -33.02 21.02
N VAL A 390 -13.69 -32.92 20.50
CA VAL A 390 -13.18 -33.74 19.41
C VAL A 390 -11.80 -34.25 19.80
N SER A 391 -11.56 -35.54 19.65
CA SER A 391 -10.28 -36.17 19.99
C SER A 391 -9.87 -37.21 18.97
N PHE A 392 -8.58 -37.54 18.97
CA PHE A 392 -8.09 -38.76 18.33
C PHE A 392 -6.86 -39.27 19.05
N SER A 393 -6.60 -40.55 18.90
CA SER A 393 -5.38 -41.20 19.38
C SER A 393 -4.80 -42.05 18.27
N ALA A 394 -3.47 -42.16 18.21
CA ALA A 394 -2.80 -43.08 17.31
C ALA A 394 -1.61 -43.73 18.02
N ALA A 395 -1.40 -45.03 17.78
CA ALA A 395 -0.32 -45.81 18.35
C ALA A 395 0.30 -46.70 17.29
N TYR A 396 1.62 -46.75 17.24
CA TYR A 396 2.39 -47.63 16.36
C TYR A 396 3.52 -48.27 17.16
N GLU A 397 3.57 -49.59 17.20
CA GLU A 397 4.56 -50.36 17.94
C GLU A 397 5.26 -51.36 17.02
N ASN A 398 6.59 -51.31 16.98
CA ASN A 398 7.44 -52.20 16.21
C ASN A 398 7.08 -52.24 14.71
N GLU A 399 6.55 -51.14 14.18
CA GLU A 399 6.22 -50.97 12.78
C GLU A 399 7.26 -50.12 12.04
N ASN A 400 7.65 -50.56 10.84
CA ASN A 400 8.49 -49.78 9.95
C ASN A 400 7.66 -48.72 9.20
N VAL A 401 7.18 -47.71 9.94
CA VAL A 401 6.40 -46.57 9.42
C VAL A 401 7.11 -45.26 9.76
N GLU A 402 7.16 -44.33 8.81
CA GLU A 402 7.52 -42.94 9.11
C GLU A 402 6.30 -42.21 9.69
N ILE A 403 6.52 -41.42 10.74
CA ILE A 403 5.46 -40.67 11.43
C ILE A 403 5.55 -39.19 11.09
N SER A 404 4.52 -38.63 10.46
CA SER A 404 4.30 -37.19 10.38
C SER A 404 3.62 -36.64 11.65
N SER A 405 3.76 -35.33 11.89
CA SER A 405 3.30 -34.68 13.13
C SER A 405 1.79 -34.63 13.35
N TYR A 406 0.98 -34.91 12.32
CA TYR A 406 -0.44 -34.55 12.25
C TYR A 406 -0.72 -33.05 12.48
N GLY A 407 0.26 -32.16 12.29
CA GLY A 407 0.12 -30.76 12.67
C GLY A 407 -1.01 -30.02 11.95
N ASP A 408 -1.24 -30.31 10.67
CA ASP A 408 -2.38 -29.77 9.92
C ASP A 408 -3.72 -30.36 10.38
N LEU A 409 -3.78 -31.66 10.68
CA LEU A 409 -4.97 -32.31 11.21
C LEU A 409 -5.37 -31.68 12.55
N MET A 410 -4.42 -31.57 13.48
CA MET A 410 -4.66 -30.95 14.79
C MET A 410 -5.10 -29.49 14.64
N ALA A 411 -4.40 -28.71 13.81
CA ALA A 411 -4.74 -27.30 13.64
C ALA A 411 -6.12 -27.11 13.00
N LEU A 412 -6.47 -27.87 11.96
CA LEU A 412 -7.78 -27.81 11.32
C LEU A 412 -8.90 -28.28 12.25
N THR A 413 -8.67 -29.35 13.02
CA THR A 413 -9.63 -29.86 14.01
C THR A 413 -9.95 -28.79 15.04
N ALA A 414 -8.91 -28.16 15.60
CA ALA A 414 -9.06 -27.06 16.55
C ALA A 414 -9.81 -25.86 15.93
N LEU A 415 -9.40 -25.37 14.76
CA LEU A 415 -10.06 -24.21 14.14
C LEU A 415 -11.54 -24.45 13.85
N SER A 416 -11.87 -25.66 13.38
CA SER A 416 -13.25 -26.03 13.01
C SER A 416 -14.21 -26.00 14.20
N TYR A 417 -13.67 -26.16 15.41
CA TYR A 417 -14.42 -26.06 16.67
C TYR A 417 -14.30 -24.69 17.34
N ILE A 418 -13.09 -24.18 17.53
CA ILE A 418 -12.79 -22.90 18.22
C ILE A 418 -13.46 -21.73 17.52
N CYS A 419 -13.31 -21.63 16.20
CA CYS A 419 -13.82 -20.49 15.44
C CYS A 419 -15.34 -20.57 15.23
N ALA A 420 -15.97 -21.70 15.55
CA ALA A 420 -17.42 -21.86 15.52
C ALA A 420 -18.10 -21.35 16.80
N GLN A 421 -17.39 -21.23 17.93
CA GLN A 421 -17.98 -20.84 19.20
C GLN A 421 -18.59 -19.42 19.16
N GLU A 422 -19.73 -19.21 19.83
CA GLU A 422 -20.41 -17.89 19.84
C GLU A 422 -19.57 -16.77 20.47
N ASP A 423 -18.75 -17.11 21.48
CA ASP A 423 -17.87 -16.20 22.20
C ASP A 423 -16.48 -16.04 21.56
N TYR A 424 -16.28 -16.64 20.37
CA TYR A 424 -15.03 -16.52 19.63
C TYR A 424 -14.77 -15.06 19.19
N SER A 425 -13.55 -14.59 19.42
CA SER A 425 -13.13 -13.24 19.03
C SER A 425 -11.95 -13.28 18.06
N LEU A 426 -12.22 -12.86 16.84
CA LEU A 426 -11.24 -12.76 15.76
C LEU A 426 -10.07 -11.83 16.10
N LEU A 427 -10.28 -10.79 16.91
CA LEU A 427 -9.22 -9.87 17.32
C LEU A 427 -8.31 -10.46 18.39
N ARG A 428 -8.85 -11.32 19.26
CA ARG A 428 -8.10 -11.94 20.37
C ARG A 428 -7.28 -13.11 19.87
N ASP A 429 -7.92 -14.03 19.15
CA ASP A 429 -7.33 -15.31 18.72
C ASP A 429 -7.48 -15.51 17.21
N PRO A 430 -6.87 -14.68 16.33
CA PRO A 430 -7.03 -14.79 14.88
C PRO A 430 -6.79 -16.21 14.34
N PRO A 431 -7.62 -16.76 13.41
CA PRO A 431 -7.54 -18.16 13.01
C PRO A 431 -6.15 -18.59 12.52
N SER A 432 -5.48 -17.72 11.74
CA SER A 432 -4.12 -18.01 11.24
C SER A 432 -3.08 -18.13 12.35
N LEU A 433 -3.22 -17.37 13.44
CA LEU A 433 -2.29 -17.43 14.57
C LEU A 433 -2.55 -18.67 15.43
N VAL A 434 -3.81 -19.04 15.63
CA VAL A 434 -4.18 -20.30 16.32
C VAL A 434 -3.65 -21.49 15.54
N TYR A 435 -3.93 -21.53 14.24
CA TYR A 435 -3.40 -22.55 13.31
C TYR A 435 -1.88 -22.68 13.40
N ALA A 436 -1.15 -21.58 13.23
CA ALA A 436 0.30 -21.59 13.23
C ALA A 436 0.90 -21.99 14.60
N ARG A 437 0.22 -21.67 15.71
CA ARG A 437 0.68 -22.03 17.06
C ARG A 437 0.55 -23.54 17.29
N ILE A 438 -0.59 -24.13 16.95
CA ILE A 438 -0.84 -25.57 17.08
C ILE A 438 0.11 -26.34 16.17
N LYS A 439 0.12 -26.00 14.87
CA LYS A 439 0.94 -26.68 13.87
C LYS A 439 2.42 -26.66 14.24
N ARG A 440 2.96 -25.53 14.70
CA ARG A 440 4.38 -25.43 15.09
C ARG A 440 4.73 -26.34 16.27
N ARG A 441 3.83 -26.51 17.25
CA ARG A 441 4.06 -27.38 18.40
C ARG A 441 3.99 -28.85 18.00
N ALA A 442 2.97 -29.21 17.23
CA ALA A 442 2.80 -30.55 16.67
C ALA A 442 4.00 -30.94 15.77
N ASP A 443 4.44 -30.06 14.87
CA ASP A 443 5.60 -30.30 13.99
C ASP A 443 6.92 -30.50 14.76
N GLY A 444 6.98 -30.09 16.03
CA GLY A 444 8.08 -30.34 16.94
C GLY A 444 7.95 -31.64 17.74
N PHE A 445 6.85 -32.39 17.60
CA PHE A 445 6.50 -33.54 18.44
C PHE A 445 6.59 -33.23 19.94
N GLN A 446 6.14 -32.03 20.33
CA GLN A 446 6.19 -31.56 21.71
C GLN A 446 4.79 -31.56 22.30
N ASP A 447 4.66 -31.99 23.55
CA ASP A 447 3.44 -31.83 24.32
C ASP A 447 3.04 -30.35 24.37
N PHE A 448 1.74 -30.08 24.23
CA PHE A 448 1.23 -28.73 24.36
C PHE A 448 -0.20 -28.68 24.90
N GLU A 449 -0.47 -27.57 25.58
CA GLU A 449 -1.81 -27.15 25.97
C GLU A 449 -1.99 -25.69 25.54
N ILE A 450 -3.00 -25.43 24.72
CA ILE A 450 -3.29 -24.11 24.15
C ILE A 450 -4.75 -23.79 24.43
N SER A 451 -5.00 -22.65 25.07
CA SER A 451 -6.35 -22.10 25.20
C SER A 451 -6.58 -20.98 24.17
N ALA A 452 -7.69 -21.05 23.46
CA ALA A 452 -8.14 -20.02 22.51
C ALA A 452 -9.67 -20.05 22.41
N GLY A 453 -10.32 -18.88 22.40
CA GLY A 453 -11.79 -18.79 22.29
C GLY A 453 -12.57 -19.58 23.36
N GLY A 454 -12.04 -19.70 24.58
CA GLY A 454 -12.68 -20.47 25.65
C GLY A 454 -12.58 -21.99 25.52
N VAL A 455 -11.84 -22.49 24.53
CA VAL A 455 -11.60 -23.91 24.26
C VAL A 455 -10.14 -24.24 24.57
N THR A 456 -9.92 -25.43 25.10
CA THR A 456 -8.59 -25.96 25.39
C THR A 456 -8.23 -27.05 24.37
N VAL A 457 -7.04 -26.92 23.80
CA VAL A 457 -6.44 -27.87 22.86
C VAL A 457 -5.24 -28.50 23.53
N LYS A 458 -5.24 -29.84 23.66
CA LYS A 458 -4.18 -30.62 24.26
C LYS A 458 -3.63 -31.64 23.28
N ALA A 459 -2.32 -31.81 23.28
CA ALA A 459 -1.66 -32.91 22.61
C ALA A 459 -0.53 -33.45 23.48
N SER A 460 -0.43 -34.77 23.56
CA SER A 460 0.64 -35.49 24.24
C SER A 460 1.30 -36.45 23.24
N PHE A 461 2.63 -36.43 23.18
CA PHE A 461 3.43 -37.26 22.29
C PHE A 461 4.41 -38.12 23.10
N GLU A 462 4.40 -39.43 22.86
CA GLU A 462 5.40 -40.34 23.41
C GLU A 462 6.02 -41.13 22.27
N TYR A 463 7.35 -41.11 22.14
CA TYR A 463 8.01 -41.92 21.11
C TYR A 463 9.42 -42.36 21.52
N SER A 464 9.82 -43.54 21.05
CA SER A 464 11.15 -44.12 21.23
C SER A 464 11.56 -44.94 20.00
N GLY A 465 12.86 -45.13 19.76
CA GLY A 465 13.33 -45.83 18.56
C GLY A 465 13.15 -45.08 17.23
N TYR A 466 12.95 -43.75 17.29
CA TYR A 466 12.78 -42.86 16.14
C TYR A 466 13.80 -41.73 16.11
N GLU A 467 14.19 -41.30 14.91
CA GLU A 467 14.99 -40.10 14.67
C GLU A 467 14.19 -39.07 13.84
N LEU A 468 14.17 -37.82 14.28
CA LEU A 468 13.54 -36.73 13.53
C LEU A 468 14.41 -36.35 12.32
N ARG A 469 13.89 -36.57 11.12
CA ARG A 469 14.55 -36.24 9.84
C ARG A 469 13.63 -35.42 8.95
N GLN A 470 14.19 -34.76 7.94
CA GLN A 470 13.36 -34.15 6.90
C GLN A 470 12.74 -35.24 6.01
N ALA A 471 11.46 -35.11 5.68
CA ALA A 471 10.77 -36.05 4.82
C ALA A 471 11.46 -36.21 3.44
N GLN A 472 11.58 -37.44 2.95
CA GLN A 472 12.31 -37.76 1.72
C GLN A 472 11.78 -37.01 0.48
N TYR A 473 10.46 -36.82 0.38
CA TYR A 473 9.80 -36.19 -0.77
C TYR A 473 9.13 -34.84 -0.42
N GLY A 474 9.35 -34.32 0.80
CA GLY A 474 8.56 -33.22 1.34
C GLY A 474 9.35 -32.18 2.13
N ARG A 475 8.60 -31.17 2.57
CA ARG A 475 8.98 -30.18 3.57
C ARG A 475 8.37 -30.64 4.91
N GLY A 476 9.07 -30.38 6.00
CA GLY A 476 8.64 -30.80 7.34
C GLY A 476 9.43 -31.98 7.88
N GLY A 477 9.42 -32.08 9.21
CA GLY A 477 10.05 -33.16 9.97
C GLY A 477 9.13 -34.38 10.04
N VAL A 478 9.72 -35.56 9.92
CA VAL A 478 9.08 -36.85 10.15
C VAL A 478 9.97 -37.67 11.08
N LEU A 479 9.35 -38.46 11.95
CA LEU A 479 10.05 -39.45 12.73
C LEU A 479 10.29 -40.69 11.87
N VAL A 480 11.56 -41.04 11.68
CA VAL A 480 11.99 -42.21 10.90
C VAL A 480 12.49 -43.28 11.87
N PRO A 481 12.00 -44.53 11.78
CA PRO A 481 12.41 -45.59 12.70
C PRO A 481 13.90 -45.88 12.56
N VAL A 482 14.60 -46.03 13.69
CA VAL A 482 16.03 -46.31 13.72
C VAL A 482 16.24 -47.80 13.53
N TYR A 483 17.07 -48.16 12.56
CA TYR A 483 17.36 -49.57 12.26
C TYR A 483 18.00 -50.27 13.47
N GLY A 484 17.34 -51.33 13.95
CA GLY A 484 17.82 -52.13 15.09
C GLY A 484 17.29 -51.69 16.46
N GLU A 485 16.47 -50.64 16.52
CA GLU A 485 15.75 -50.22 17.73
C GLU A 485 14.28 -50.65 17.67
N GLU A 486 13.67 -50.92 18.82
CA GLU A 486 12.22 -51.13 18.93
C GLU A 486 11.52 -49.76 18.87
N ALA A 487 10.91 -49.47 17.73
CA ALA A 487 10.25 -48.20 17.48
C ALA A 487 8.84 -48.19 18.10
N SER A 488 8.55 -47.21 18.94
CA SER A 488 7.22 -46.97 19.50
C SER A 488 6.82 -45.51 19.35
N PHE A 489 5.57 -45.25 18.97
CA PHE A 489 5.00 -43.92 18.87
C PHE A 489 3.57 -43.94 19.37
N TRP A 490 3.21 -42.93 20.16
CA TRP A 490 1.88 -42.69 20.66
C TRP A 490 1.58 -41.19 20.64
N VAL A 491 0.36 -40.85 20.26
CA VAL A 491 -0.17 -39.49 20.34
C VAL A 491 -1.61 -39.52 20.81
N ASP A 492 -1.92 -38.65 21.75
CA ASP A 492 -3.26 -38.31 22.17
C ASP A 492 -3.52 -36.84 21.88
N TYR A 493 -4.65 -36.55 21.26
CA TYR A 493 -5.06 -35.20 20.90
C TYR A 493 -6.50 -34.96 21.29
N GLU A 494 -6.77 -33.80 21.92
CA GLU A 494 -8.10 -33.42 22.37
C GLU A 494 -8.34 -31.92 22.18
N VAL A 495 -9.55 -31.59 21.71
CA VAL A 495 -10.12 -30.24 21.69
C VAL A 495 -11.41 -30.30 22.48
N CYS A 496 -11.48 -29.60 23.60
CA CYS A 496 -12.67 -29.59 24.44
C CYS A 496 -12.91 -28.21 25.05
N ARG A 497 -14.19 -27.94 25.34
CA ARG A 497 -14.61 -26.75 26.08
C ARG A 497 -14.77 -27.15 27.55
N GLU A 498 -14.12 -26.42 28.46
CA GLU A 498 -14.23 -26.64 29.91
C GLU A 498 -15.60 -26.25 30.48
#